data_AF-A0A352SYL1-F1
#
_entry.id   AF-A0A352SYL1-F1
#
_cell.length_a   1.000
_cell.length_b   1.000
_cell.length_c   1.000
_cell.angle_alpha   90.00
_cell.angle_beta   90.00
_cell.angle_gamma   90.00
#
_symmetry.space_group_name_H-M   'P 1'
#
loop_
_entity.id
_entity.type
_entity.pdbx_description
1 polymer ?
#
loop_
_entity_poly.entity_id
_entity_poly.type
_entity_poly.pdbx_seq_one_letter_code
_entity_poly.pdbx_strand_id
1 'polypeptide(L)' 'KHSNICRKCVDRCVNDALTDRGFDRFKCYEMCLYNDSYHSDIEGIADVCGKCLVNVPCSTGNPIKRTSRVYD' A
#
# COMPACT_ATOMS: atom_id res chain seq x y z
N LYS A 1 -1.19 2.66 -16.85
CA LYS A 1 -0.07 1.71 -16.68
C LYS A 1 0.98 2.39 -15.79
N HIS A 2 1.45 1.74 -14.72
CA HIS A 2 2.51 2.28 -13.86
C HIS A 2 3.87 2.06 -14.54
N SER A 3 4.77 3.03 -14.52
CA SER A 3 6.12 2.92 -15.09
C SER A 3 7.14 2.25 -14.16
N ASN A 4 6.69 1.75 -13.00
CA ASN A 4 7.51 1.13 -11.94
C ASN A 4 8.66 1.99 -11.36
N ILE A 5 8.77 3.26 -11.76
CA ILE A 5 9.76 4.20 -11.19
C ILE A 5 9.42 4.60 -9.74
N CYS A 6 8.13 4.62 -9.38
CA CYS A 6 7.67 4.95 -8.05
C CYS A 6 7.45 3.65 -7.27
N ARG A 7 8.11 3.52 -6.11
CA ARG A 7 8.05 2.32 -5.26
C ARG A 7 7.42 2.57 -3.89
N LYS A 8 6.84 3.75 -3.66
CA LYS A 8 6.31 4.15 -2.33
C LYS A 8 5.27 3.19 -1.73
N CYS A 9 4.50 2.48 -2.54
CA CYS A 9 3.55 1.48 -2.04
C CYS A 9 4.25 0.20 -1.56
N VAL A 10 5.30 -0.23 -2.26
CA VAL A 10 6.17 -1.36 -1.89
C VAL A 10 6.90 -1.03 -0.58
N ASP A 11 7.52 0.16 -0.50
CA ASP A 11 8.28 0.60 0.68
C ASP A 11 7.42 0.75 1.94
N ARG A 12 6.09 0.88 1.78
CA ARG A 12 5.14 0.99 2.90
C ARG A 12 4.43 -0.30 3.27
N CYS A 13 4.69 -1.39 2.55
CA CYS A 13 4.09 -2.67 2.92
C CYS A 13 4.70 -3.16 4.22
N VAL A 14 3.93 -3.11 5.31
CA VAL A 14 4.41 -3.45 6.66
C VAL A 14 4.71 -4.93 6.86
N ASN A 15 4.29 -5.79 5.92
CA ASN A 15 4.52 -7.24 5.99
C ASN A 15 5.18 -7.80 4.72
N ASP A 16 5.86 -6.96 3.93
CA ASP A 16 6.57 -7.38 2.70
C ASP A 16 5.72 -8.25 1.75
N ALA A 17 4.42 -8.01 1.71
CA ALA A 17 3.44 -8.73 0.90
C ALA A 17 3.37 -8.15 -0.52
N LEU A 18 3.66 -6.86 -0.67
CA LEU A 18 3.73 -6.17 -1.96
C LEU A 18 5.19 -5.92 -2.33
N THR A 19 5.61 -6.46 -3.46
CA THR A 19 6.97 -6.33 -4.01
C THR A 19 6.92 -5.81 -5.45
N ASP A 20 8.09 -5.55 -6.02
CA ASP A 20 8.26 -5.29 -7.46
C ASP A 20 7.90 -6.50 -8.35
N ARG A 21 7.93 -7.70 -7.79
CA ARG A 21 7.62 -8.95 -8.49
C ARG A 21 6.16 -9.38 -8.38
N GLY A 22 5.41 -8.86 -7.41
CA GLY A 22 4.01 -9.23 -7.24
C GLY A 22 3.44 -8.90 -5.86
N PHE A 23 2.17 -9.27 -5.69
CA PHE A 23 1.41 -9.08 -4.46
C PHE A 23 0.95 -10.43 -3.91
N ASP A 24 1.50 -10.82 -2.77
CA ASP A 24 1.09 -11.99 -2.01
C ASP A 24 -0.07 -11.62 -1.08
N ARG A 25 -1.28 -12.08 -1.43
CA ARG A 25 -2.49 -11.77 -0.67
C ARG A 25 -2.57 -12.53 0.65
N PHE A 26 -2.01 -13.74 0.72
CA PHE A 26 -2.01 -14.53 1.95
C PHE A 26 -1.09 -13.88 2.98
N LYS A 27 0.13 -13.52 2.56
CA LYS A 27 1.06 -12.75 3.40
C LYS A 27 0.49 -11.39 3.79
N CYS A 28 -0.26 -10.72 2.91
CA CYS A 28 -0.94 -9.48 3.30
C CYS A 28 -1.97 -9.70 4.42
N TYR A 29 -2.72 -10.80 4.34
CA TYR A 29 -3.77 -11.12 5.31
C TYR A 29 -3.21 -11.60 6.66
N GLU A 30 -2.04 -12.25 6.69
CA GLU A 30 -1.33 -12.56 7.94
C GLU A 30 -1.14 -11.33 8.83
N MET A 31 -0.91 -10.14 8.24
CA MET A 31 -0.81 -8.91 9.01
C MET A 31 -2.15 -8.45 9.59
N CYS A 32 -3.25 -8.65 8.86
CA CYS A 32 -4.58 -8.38 9.38
C CYS A 32 -4.87 -9.28 10.59
N LEU A 33 -4.59 -10.59 10.48
CA LEU A 33 -4.74 -11.54 11.58
C LEU A 33 -3.88 -11.20 12.80
N TYR A 34 -2.62 -10.79 12.57
CA TYR A 34 -1.75 -10.30 13.64
C TYR A 34 -2.35 -9.08 14.35
N ASN A 35 -2.81 -8.08 13.58
CA ASN A 35 -3.41 -6.86 14.15
C ASN A 35 -4.71 -7.16 14.90
N ASP A 36 -5.53 -8.09 14.39
CA ASP A 36 -6.80 -8.50 15.01
C ASP A 36 -6.55 -9.14 16.39
N SER A 37 -5.53 -10.02 16.47
CA SER A 37 -5.10 -10.59 17.74
C SER A 37 -4.48 -9.55 18.67
N TYR A 38 -3.64 -8.65 18.14
CA TYR A 38 -2.90 -7.66 18.93
C TYR A 38 -3.83 -6.58 19.52
N HIS A 39 -4.89 -6.21 18.80
CA HIS A 39 -5.91 -5.24 19.19
C HIS A 39 -7.22 -5.90 19.61
N SER A 40 -7.13 -7.07 20.25
CA SER A 40 -8.30 -7.85 20.70
C SER A 40 -9.15 -7.15 21.78
N ASP A 41 -8.66 -6.03 22.33
CA ASP A 41 -9.36 -5.14 23.25
C ASP A 41 -10.26 -4.11 22.55
N ILE A 42 -10.15 -3.96 21.22
CA ILE A 42 -10.95 -3.03 20.42
C ILE A 42 -12.12 -3.77 19.80
N GLU A 43 -13.34 -3.26 19.98
CA GLU A 43 -14.51 -3.82 19.29
C GLU A 43 -14.38 -3.69 17.77
N GLY A 44 -14.46 -4.81 17.05
CA GLY A 44 -14.37 -4.87 15.59
C GLY A 44 -13.48 -6.01 15.12
N ILE A 45 -13.19 -6.02 13.80
CA ILE A 45 -12.24 -6.95 13.18
C ILE A 45 -11.19 -6.11 12.45
N ALA A 46 -9.92 -6.42 12.64
CA ALA A 46 -8.81 -5.75 11.95
C ALA A 46 -8.50 -6.43 10.60
N ASP A 47 -9.48 -6.51 9.70
CA ASP A 47 -9.39 -7.25 8.44
C ASP A 47 -8.81 -6.46 7.25
N VAL A 48 -8.52 -5.16 7.42
CA VAL A 48 -7.99 -4.27 6.36
C VAL A 48 -6.77 -3.49 6.84
N CYS A 49 -5.69 -3.50 6.04
CA CYS A 49 -4.44 -2.77 6.33
C CYS A 49 -4.29 -1.44 5.55
N GLY A 50 -4.36 -1.47 4.22
CA GLY A 50 -4.36 -0.28 3.34
C GLY A 50 -3.11 0.64 3.39
N LYS A 51 -2.07 0.33 4.17
CA LYS A 51 -0.89 1.20 4.37
C LYS A 51 -0.11 1.50 3.08
N CYS A 52 -0.16 0.60 2.11
CA CYS A 52 0.43 0.79 0.79
C CYS A 52 -0.32 1.82 -0.09
N LEU A 53 -1.55 2.19 0.27
CA LEU A 53 -2.42 3.09 -0.50
C LEU A 53 -2.65 4.45 0.15
N VAL A 54 -2.45 4.59 1.46
CA VAL A 54 -2.67 5.86 2.18
C VAL A 54 -1.46 6.79 2.02
N ASN A 55 -1.70 8.09 1.82
CA ASN A 55 -0.68 9.15 1.79
C ASN A 55 0.47 8.92 0.78
N VAL A 56 0.21 8.24 -0.34
CA VAL A 56 1.13 8.11 -1.48
C VAL A 56 0.74 9.10 -2.58
N PRO A 57 1.62 9.44 -3.54
CA PRO A 57 1.31 10.42 -4.59
C PRO A 57 0.07 10.10 -5.42
N CYS A 58 -0.26 8.82 -5.58
CA CYS A 58 -1.45 8.37 -6.29
C CYS A 58 -2.72 8.29 -5.42
N SER A 59 -2.67 8.55 -4.11
CA SER A 59 -3.84 8.47 -3.23
C SER A 59 -4.88 9.54 -3.53
N THR A 60 -4.45 10.73 -3.95
CA THR A 60 -5.32 11.92 -4.08
C THR A 60 -5.33 12.51 -5.49
N GLY A 61 -4.60 11.91 -6.43
CA GLY A 61 -4.52 12.42 -7.79
C GLY A 61 -3.66 11.56 -8.69
N ASN A 62 -3.60 11.93 -9.96
CA ASN A 62 -2.72 11.28 -10.92
C ASN A 62 -1.31 11.91 -10.85
N PRO A 63 -0.29 11.18 -10.34
CA PRO A 63 1.04 11.76 -10.13
C PRO A 63 1.80 12.05 -11.43
N ILE A 64 1.38 11.50 -12.57
CA ILE A 64 2.02 11.76 -13.88
C ILE A 64 1.39 12.92 -14.65
N LYS A 65 0.28 13.50 -14.18
CA LYS A 65 -0.37 14.65 -14.86
C LYS A 65 0.35 15.99 -14.64
N ARG A 66 1.23 16.13 -13.63
CA ARG A 66 1.99 17.37 -13.36
C ARG A 66 3.36 17.45 -14.05
N THR A 67 3.86 16.35 -14.59
CA THR A 67 5.22 16.29 -15.19
C THR A 67 5.26 16.67 -16.66
N SER A 68 4.11 16.94 -17.31
CA SER A 68 4.05 17.28 -18.74
C SER A 68 4.29 18.76 -19.06
N ARG A 69 4.73 19.60 -18.11
CA ARG A 69 5.08 21.02 -18.34
C ARG A 69 6.57 21.34 -18.22
N VAL A 70 7.43 20.32 -18.14
CA VAL A 70 8.89 20.49 -18.06
C VAL A 70 9.57 20.06 -19.38
N TYR A 71 8.78 19.63 -20.37
CA TYR A 71 9.23 19.30 -21.72
C TYR A 71 8.42 20.04 -22.79
N ASP A 72 8.00 21.27 -22.48
CA ASP A 72 7.54 22.27 -23.47
C ASP A 72 8.44 23.51 -23.34
#